data_AF-A0A1K2I360-F1
#
_entry.id   AF-A0A1K2I360-F1
#
_cell.length_a   1.000
_cell.length_b   1.000
_cell.length_c   1.000
_cell.angle_alpha   90.00
_cell.angle_beta   90.00
_cell.angle_gamma   90.00
#
_symmetry.space_group_name_H-M   'P 1'
#
loop_
_entity.id
_entity.type
_entity.pdbx_description
1 polymer ?
#
loop_
_entity_poly.entity_id
_entity_poly.type
_entity_poly.pdbx_seq_one_letter_code
_entity_poly.pdbx_strand_id
1 'polypeptide(L)'
;MPIRSSRYYNDPNIGQAFSNLAAAFAPPSGSDLAGYATANAKREEAARLSELYSAAGSTNFDQAKFDRRAMAAGLWNPTQSLYAQDQNNATTRYGLDTQAGTSRANNAADNERALIEAAMQGAMAPVSQDALRPGFNPQDWGVAGPVVPEFAGPRSPLSETEWTAAQNERLRQGGQFTDDMMLDTIMGQRAPVEAIGANGQPQFMSPGAAVRSGAQPAPKGGESSAAQDRIARLKADFLGTGAFADPRQAESVAIGIVDGRLRADRHPVTGEVQVVDMATGRPVPRGSINAAPDGSETTSIDPGGPASRFPAADQSFGLSGALTGLVNRATDVAGFGPAYPAVQQTQSGFAVLRETLLNDIGTAYNRQPPSWLLRQIQDLTPDAGNPLEGPGAAQSKLTALDQHLGSELQLTEQALQRDLSPTNRQELEARRAGLQASIGRIQGALTSFSRNTGAGPGAPAGAAQEPPRVGSDADYEALPSGTTFRDPEGNLRRKP
;
A
#
# COMPACT_ATOMS: atom_id res chain seq x y z
N MET A 1 103.52 24.06 36.44
CA MET A 1 102.57 24.93 37.17
C MET A 1 101.24 24.20 37.28
N PRO A 2 100.69 23.99 38.48
CA PRO A 2 99.40 23.30 38.65
C PRO A 2 98.24 24.20 38.20
N ILE A 3 97.44 23.72 37.24
CA ILE A 3 96.21 24.39 36.79
C ILE A 3 95.20 24.32 37.94
N ARG A 4 94.86 25.46 38.54
CA ARG A 4 93.77 25.55 39.52
C ARG A 4 92.44 25.43 38.77
N SER A 5 91.80 24.27 38.82
CA SER A 5 90.44 24.09 38.29
C SER A 5 89.49 25.02 39.05
N SER A 6 88.91 26.00 38.36
CA SER A 6 87.91 26.90 38.95
C SER A 6 86.70 26.09 39.41
N ARG A 7 86.48 26.02 40.73
CA ARG A 7 85.37 25.26 41.34
C ARG A 7 83.97 25.77 40.94
N TYR A 8 83.90 26.98 40.37
CA TYR A 8 82.64 27.61 39.98
C TYR A 8 82.18 27.28 38.56
N TYR A 9 83.04 26.70 37.71
CA TYR A 9 82.68 26.34 36.34
C TYR A 9 82.00 24.96 36.21
N ASN A 10 81.94 24.18 37.29
CA ASN A 10 81.32 22.86 37.34
C ASN A 10 80.07 22.82 38.25
N ASP A 11 79.39 23.95 38.46
CA ASP A 11 78.10 23.93 39.15
C ASP A 11 77.02 23.41 38.17
N PRO A 12 76.41 22.23 38.43
CA PRO A 12 75.39 21.67 37.55
C PRO A 12 74.17 22.60 37.38
N ASN A 13 73.89 23.47 38.35
CA ASN A 13 72.80 24.44 38.26
C ASN A 13 73.08 25.54 37.23
N ILE A 14 74.34 25.97 37.12
CA ILE A 14 74.77 26.94 36.09
C ILE A 14 74.70 26.27 34.71
N GLY A 15 75.14 25.01 34.60
CA GLY A 15 74.99 24.23 33.37
C GLY A 15 73.53 24.09 32.92
N GLN A 16 72.61 23.83 33.84
CA GLN A 16 71.17 23.73 33.53
C GLN A 16 70.57 25.09 33.14
N ALA A 17 70.97 26.19 33.79
CA ALA A 17 70.55 27.53 33.42
C ALA A 17 71.00 27.92 32.01
N PHE A 18 72.24 27.62 31.63
CA PHE A 18 72.74 27.85 30.27
C PHE A 18 72.10 26.90 29.25
N SER A 19 71.77 25.66 29.62
CA SER A 19 71.04 24.73 28.74
C SER A 19 69.61 25.21 28.44
N ASN A 20 68.92 25.77 29.43
CA ASN A 20 67.57 26.35 29.24
C ASN A 20 67.62 27.63 28.39
N LEU A 21 68.64 28.48 28.58
CA LEU A 21 68.87 29.66 27.74
C LEU A 21 69.24 29.26 26.30
N ALA A 22 70.12 28.27 26.12
CA ALA A 22 70.47 27.76 24.80
C ALA A 22 69.26 27.14 24.09
N ALA A 23 68.36 26.48 24.81
CA ALA A 23 67.09 25.97 24.26
C ALA A 23 66.13 27.10 23.85
N ALA A 24 66.13 28.25 24.56
CA ALA A 24 65.30 29.41 24.21
C ALA A 24 65.79 30.16 22.96
N PHE A 25 67.09 30.08 22.65
CA PHE A 25 67.69 30.65 21.44
C PHE A 25 67.97 29.61 20.35
N ALA A 26 67.63 28.34 20.59
CA ALA A 26 67.73 27.32 19.56
C ALA A 26 66.79 27.70 18.41
N PRO A 27 67.21 27.52 17.15
CA PRO A 27 66.31 27.72 16.03
C PRO A 27 65.07 26.84 16.19
N PRO A 28 63.88 27.32 15.77
CA PRO A 28 62.65 26.54 15.86
C PRO A 28 62.86 25.16 15.26
N SER A 29 62.38 24.14 15.96
CA SER A 29 62.49 22.76 15.49
C SER A 29 61.70 22.57 14.18
N GLY A 30 61.99 21.52 13.42
CA GLY A 30 61.21 21.19 12.22
C GLY A 30 59.71 21.05 12.52
N SER A 31 59.36 20.57 13.73
CA SER A 31 57.98 20.53 14.22
C SER A 31 57.39 21.92 14.45
N ASP A 32 58.14 22.88 14.98
CA ASP A 32 57.67 24.25 15.17
C ASP A 32 57.43 24.93 13.82
N LEU A 33 58.35 24.73 12.86
CA LEU A 33 58.19 25.24 11.49
C LEU A 33 56.97 24.63 10.77
N ALA A 34 56.73 23.33 10.92
CA ALA A 34 55.52 22.68 10.40
C ALA A 34 54.24 23.19 11.08
N GLY A 35 54.30 23.49 12.39
CA GLY A 35 53.24 24.14 13.14
C GLY A 35 52.92 25.53 12.60
N TYR A 36 53.94 26.36 12.36
CA TYR A 36 53.77 27.68 11.76
C TYR A 36 53.21 27.62 10.34
N ALA A 37 53.68 26.68 9.50
CA ALA A 37 53.15 26.48 8.16
C ALA A 37 51.66 26.09 8.19
N THR A 38 51.28 25.16 9.08
CA THR A 38 49.88 24.74 9.28
C THR A 38 49.01 25.89 9.81
N ALA A 39 49.52 26.67 10.77
CA ALA A 39 48.82 27.82 11.30
C ALA A 39 48.59 28.90 10.24
N ASN A 40 49.57 29.16 9.37
CA ASN A 40 49.42 30.08 8.25
C ASN A 40 48.40 29.57 7.23
N ALA A 41 48.44 28.28 6.86
CA ALA A 41 47.44 27.68 5.97
C ALA A 41 46.01 27.84 6.52
N LYS A 42 45.81 27.61 7.82
CA LYS A 42 44.50 27.82 8.48
C LYS A 42 44.07 29.28 8.50
N ARG A 43 45.00 30.24 8.66
CA ARG A 43 44.69 31.67 8.57
C ARG A 43 44.26 32.06 7.16
N GLU A 44 44.92 31.54 6.14
CA GLU A 44 44.54 31.78 4.74
C GLU A 44 43.16 31.19 4.43
N GLU A 45 42.87 29.97 4.90
CA GLU A 45 41.56 29.35 4.76
C GLU A 45 40.46 30.17 5.46
N ALA A 46 40.70 30.60 6.70
CA ALA A 46 39.79 31.47 7.44
C ALA A 46 39.55 32.81 6.75
N ALA A 47 40.59 33.40 6.13
CA ALA A 47 40.46 34.64 5.36
C ALA A 47 39.58 34.44 4.11
N ARG A 48 39.79 33.35 3.35
CA ARG A 48 38.94 33.00 2.19
C ARG A 48 37.49 32.77 2.58
N LEU A 49 37.25 32.10 3.71
CA LEU A 49 35.90 31.90 4.25
C LEU A 49 35.26 33.22 4.67
N SER A 50 36.01 34.11 5.33
CA SER A 50 35.51 35.43 5.71
C SER A 50 35.09 36.25 4.48
N GLU A 51 35.89 36.28 3.42
CA GLU A 51 35.54 36.96 2.17
C GLU A 51 34.28 36.37 1.52
N LEU A 52 34.11 35.05 1.60
CA LEU A 52 32.92 34.36 1.11
C LEU A 52 31.66 34.79 1.88
N TYR A 53 31.71 34.81 3.21
CA TYR A 53 30.60 35.26 4.05
C TYR A 53 30.27 36.75 3.83
N SER A 54 31.28 37.61 3.69
CA SER A 54 31.06 39.01 3.34
C SER A 54 30.39 39.16 1.97
N ALA A 55 30.75 38.32 1.00
CA ALA A 55 30.10 38.31 -0.32
C ALA A 55 28.64 37.84 -0.23
N ALA A 56 28.33 36.85 0.62
CA ALA A 56 26.96 36.38 0.84
C ALA A 56 26.03 37.44 1.43
N GLY A 57 26.54 38.28 2.35
CA GLY A 57 25.76 39.34 3.00
C GLY A 57 25.66 40.66 2.22
N SER A 58 26.28 40.75 1.05
CA SER A 58 26.31 42.00 0.27
C SER A 58 24.95 42.26 -0.40
N THR A 59 24.51 43.53 -0.42
CA THR A 59 23.29 43.96 -1.14
C THR A 59 23.38 43.75 -2.66
N ASN A 60 24.60 43.66 -3.20
CA ASN A 60 24.88 43.34 -4.59
C ASN A 60 25.26 41.86 -4.75
N PHE A 61 24.54 40.96 -4.08
CA PHE A 61 24.82 39.52 -4.12
C PHE A 61 24.75 38.99 -5.57
N ASP A 62 25.88 38.47 -6.05
CA ASP A 62 25.99 37.76 -7.32
C ASP A 62 26.24 36.28 -7.04
N GLN A 63 25.19 35.48 -7.24
CA GLN A 63 25.20 34.05 -6.98
C GLN A 63 26.24 33.30 -7.81
N ALA A 64 26.43 33.67 -9.08
CA ALA A 64 27.40 33.00 -9.94
C ALA A 64 28.85 33.29 -9.50
N LYS A 65 29.08 34.47 -8.93
CA LYS A 65 30.37 34.83 -8.33
C LYS A 65 30.57 34.15 -6.97
N PHE A 66 29.52 34.05 -6.17
CA PHE A 66 29.53 33.35 -4.89
C PHE A 66 29.83 31.86 -5.08
N ASP A 67 29.10 31.17 -5.96
CA ASP A 67 29.28 29.74 -6.24
C ASP A 67 30.69 29.44 -6.76
N ARG A 68 31.25 30.30 -7.64
CA ARG A 68 32.63 30.17 -8.12
C ARG A 68 33.66 30.31 -7.00
N ARG A 69 33.45 31.22 -6.05
CA ARG A 69 34.32 31.37 -4.88
C ARG A 69 34.17 30.21 -3.90
N ALA A 70 32.95 29.71 -3.70
CA ALA A 70 32.68 28.56 -2.84
C ALA A 70 33.35 27.29 -3.39
N MET A 71 33.29 27.06 -4.71
CA MET A 71 34.01 25.97 -5.38
C MET A 71 35.53 26.14 -5.27
N ALA A 72 36.06 27.35 -5.50
CA ALA A 72 37.50 27.61 -5.39
C ALA A 72 38.02 27.46 -3.94
N ALA A 73 37.17 27.69 -2.94
CA ALA A 73 37.47 27.45 -1.53
C ALA A 73 37.25 25.99 -1.10
N GLY A 74 36.86 25.09 -2.01
CA GLY A 74 36.67 23.67 -1.72
C GLY A 74 35.46 23.36 -0.83
N LEU A 75 34.56 24.34 -0.62
CA LEU A 75 33.39 24.14 0.24
C LEU A 75 32.39 23.19 -0.39
N TRP A 76 32.09 23.37 -1.67
CA TRP A 76 31.10 22.57 -2.41
C TRP A 76 31.68 22.02 -3.71
N ASN A 77 31.24 20.83 -4.08
CA ASN A 77 31.52 20.25 -5.41
C ASN A 77 30.66 20.97 -6.46
N PRO A 78 31.13 21.24 -7.70
CA PRO A 78 30.33 21.84 -8.77
C PRO A 78 28.89 21.32 -8.92
N THR A 79 28.67 20.03 -8.67
CA THR A 79 27.35 19.38 -8.73
C THR A 79 26.40 19.76 -7.59
N GLN A 80 26.91 20.36 -6.51
CA GLN A 80 26.14 20.78 -5.34
C GLN A 80 25.85 22.28 -5.32
N SER A 81 26.38 23.05 -6.28
CA SER A 81 26.08 24.48 -6.39
C SER A 81 24.56 24.72 -6.50
N LEU A 82 24.09 25.85 -5.98
CA LEU A 82 22.67 26.22 -6.07
C LEU A 82 22.22 26.27 -7.53
N TYR A 83 23.07 26.79 -8.42
CA TYR A 83 22.83 26.75 -9.86
C TYR A 83 22.65 25.33 -10.41
N ALA A 84 23.51 24.38 -10.01
CA ALA A 84 23.36 22.98 -10.44
C ALA A 84 22.08 22.35 -9.87
N GLN A 85 21.70 22.67 -8.64
CA GLN A 85 20.43 22.22 -8.06
C GLN A 85 19.23 22.81 -8.82
N ASP A 86 19.27 24.10 -9.17
CA ASP A 86 18.22 24.74 -9.96
C ASP A 86 18.11 24.14 -11.37
N GLN A 87 19.24 23.83 -12.03
CA GLN A 87 19.24 23.12 -13.30
C GLN A 87 18.69 21.70 -13.19
N ASN A 88 19.05 20.97 -12.13
CA ASN A 88 18.54 19.63 -11.86
C ASN A 88 17.03 19.68 -11.60
N ASN A 89 16.56 20.65 -10.82
CA ASN A 89 15.14 20.89 -10.55
C ASN A 89 14.39 21.26 -11.83
N ALA A 90 14.95 22.12 -12.68
CA ALA A 90 14.37 22.50 -13.96
C ALA A 90 14.28 21.30 -14.93
N THR A 91 15.34 20.49 -15.00
CA THR A 91 15.37 19.26 -15.80
C THR A 91 14.35 18.25 -15.31
N THR A 92 14.24 18.09 -13.99
CA THR A 92 13.24 17.21 -13.36
C THR A 92 11.82 17.68 -13.63
N ARG A 93 11.54 18.99 -13.49
CA ARG A 93 10.24 19.59 -13.83
C ARG A 93 9.88 19.36 -15.29
N TYR A 94 10.81 19.63 -16.21
CA TYR A 94 10.60 19.40 -17.64
C TYR A 94 10.27 17.92 -17.94
N GLY A 95 10.97 16.99 -17.29
CA GLY A 95 10.70 15.55 -17.40
C GLY A 95 9.29 15.18 -16.91
N LEU A 96 8.90 15.69 -15.74
CA LEU A 96 7.56 15.48 -15.16
C LEU A 96 6.45 16.06 -16.05
N ASP A 97 6.63 17.28 -16.56
CA ASP A 97 5.67 17.94 -17.43
C ASP A 97 5.50 17.20 -18.77
N THR A 98 6.62 16.72 -19.34
CA THR A 98 6.61 15.91 -20.57
C THR A 98 5.91 14.57 -20.37
N GLN A 99 6.17 13.90 -19.24
CA GLN A 99 5.50 12.65 -18.88
C GLN A 99 4.00 12.86 -18.66
N ALA A 100 3.60 13.92 -17.95
CA ALA A 100 2.20 14.27 -17.75
C ALA A 100 1.49 14.62 -19.07
N GLY A 101 2.17 15.34 -19.98
CA GLY A 101 1.69 15.61 -21.33
C GLY A 101 1.45 14.34 -22.13
N THR A 102 2.44 13.43 -22.13
CA THR A 102 2.35 12.13 -22.82
C THR A 102 1.23 11.27 -22.26
N SER A 103 1.09 11.21 -20.93
CA SER A 103 0.02 10.47 -20.26
C SER A 103 -1.37 10.99 -20.63
N ARG A 104 -1.55 12.32 -20.63
CA ARG A 104 -2.82 12.94 -21.07
C ARG A 104 -3.12 12.65 -22.53
N ALA A 105 -2.12 12.69 -23.42
CA ALA A 105 -2.29 12.38 -24.83
C ALA A 105 -2.66 10.92 -25.07
N ASN A 106 -1.99 9.98 -24.38
CA ASN A 106 -2.30 8.56 -24.48
C ASN A 106 -3.70 8.25 -23.95
N ASN A 107 -4.07 8.78 -22.78
CA ASN A 107 -5.41 8.58 -22.23
C ASN A 107 -6.51 9.14 -23.16
N ALA A 108 -6.26 10.28 -23.81
CA ALA A 108 -7.19 10.82 -24.80
C ALA A 108 -7.34 9.88 -26.01
N ALA A 109 -6.22 9.40 -26.58
CA ALA A 109 -6.22 8.47 -27.71
C ALA A 109 -6.86 7.12 -27.35
N ASP A 110 -6.64 6.62 -26.13
CA ASP A 110 -7.21 5.36 -25.65
C ASP A 110 -8.72 5.50 -25.42
N ASN A 111 -9.19 6.63 -24.89
CA ASN A 111 -10.62 6.91 -24.75
C ASN A 111 -11.31 7.01 -26.12
N GLU A 112 -10.69 7.66 -27.10
CA GLU A 112 -11.18 7.71 -28.48
C GLU A 112 -11.26 6.30 -29.10
N ARG A 113 -10.21 5.49 -28.92
CA ARG A 113 -10.20 4.10 -29.40
C ARG A 113 -11.26 3.25 -28.72
N ALA A 114 -11.40 3.36 -27.40
CA ALA A 114 -12.39 2.61 -26.63
C ALA A 114 -13.83 2.97 -27.06
N LEU A 115 -14.10 4.24 -27.36
CA LEU A 115 -15.39 4.67 -27.91
C LEU A 115 -15.66 4.05 -29.29
N ILE A 116 -14.66 4.05 -30.18
CA ILE A 116 -14.77 3.42 -31.50
C ILE A 116 -14.99 1.91 -31.37
N GLU A 117 -14.21 1.22 -30.53
CA GLU A 117 -14.33 -0.22 -30.30
C GLU A 117 -15.68 -0.58 -29.69
N ALA A 118 -16.18 0.19 -28.72
CA ALA A 118 -17.50 -0.01 -28.14
C ALA A 118 -18.62 0.21 -29.16
N ALA A 119 -18.50 1.23 -30.02
CA ALA A 119 -19.45 1.46 -31.11
C ALA A 119 -19.44 0.31 -32.12
N MET A 120 -18.26 -0.20 -32.49
CA MET A 120 -18.13 -1.35 -33.38
C MET A 120 -18.68 -2.63 -32.76
N GLN A 121 -18.40 -2.90 -31.48
CA GLN A 121 -18.94 -4.05 -30.76
C GLN A 121 -20.47 -3.98 -30.67
N GLY A 122 -21.04 -2.82 -30.35
CA GLY A 122 -22.49 -2.62 -30.36
C GLY A 122 -23.09 -2.78 -31.76
N ALA A 123 -22.40 -2.28 -32.79
CA ALA A 123 -22.81 -2.43 -34.18
C ALA A 123 -22.74 -3.89 -34.69
N MET A 124 -21.88 -4.73 -34.12
CA MET A 124 -21.76 -6.15 -34.49
C MET A 124 -22.52 -7.10 -33.56
N ALA A 125 -23.00 -6.61 -32.41
CA ALA A 125 -23.77 -7.43 -31.49
C ALA A 125 -25.04 -7.96 -32.16
N PRO A 126 -25.47 -9.19 -31.82
CA PRO A 126 -26.75 -9.73 -32.26
C PRO A 126 -27.87 -8.79 -31.83
N VAL A 127 -28.69 -8.39 -32.79
CA VAL A 127 -29.87 -7.57 -32.51
C VAL A 127 -30.93 -8.49 -31.91
N SER A 128 -31.36 -8.18 -30.68
CA SER A 128 -32.45 -8.94 -30.06
C SER A 128 -33.73 -8.82 -30.88
N GLN A 129 -34.67 -9.74 -30.66
CA GLN A 129 -36.00 -9.64 -31.27
C GLN A 129 -36.61 -8.27 -30.96
N ASP A 130 -37.26 -7.68 -31.98
CA ASP A 130 -37.86 -6.33 -31.98
C ASP A 130 -36.94 -5.15 -31.67
N ALA A 131 -35.63 -5.36 -31.44
CA ALA A 131 -34.71 -4.26 -31.28
C ALA A 131 -34.34 -3.65 -32.64
N LEU A 132 -34.17 -2.34 -32.64
CA LEU A 132 -33.68 -1.59 -33.78
C LEU A 132 -32.21 -1.25 -33.52
N ARG A 133 -31.31 -1.69 -34.39
CA ARG A 133 -29.90 -1.30 -34.34
C ARG A 133 -29.69 -0.11 -35.28
N PRO A 134 -29.35 1.08 -34.76
CA PRO A 134 -29.08 2.23 -35.59
C PRO A 134 -27.91 1.96 -36.54
N GLY A 135 -27.99 2.52 -37.76
CA GLY A 135 -26.88 2.45 -38.71
C GLY A 135 -25.62 3.14 -38.16
N PHE A 136 -24.46 2.61 -38.51
CA PHE A 136 -23.16 3.16 -38.14
C PHE A 136 -22.36 3.48 -39.40
N ASN A 137 -22.00 4.76 -39.57
CA ASN A 137 -21.10 5.21 -40.62
C ASN A 137 -19.73 5.58 -40.02
N PRO A 138 -18.67 4.77 -40.26
CA PRO A 138 -17.33 5.02 -39.71
C PRO A 138 -16.74 6.37 -40.15
N GLN A 139 -17.14 6.89 -41.31
CA GLN A 139 -16.62 8.14 -41.87
C GLN A 139 -17.05 9.37 -41.07
N ASP A 140 -18.21 9.32 -40.41
CA ASP A 140 -18.68 10.40 -39.53
C ASP A 140 -17.78 10.55 -38.28
N TRP A 141 -16.97 9.53 -37.99
CA TRP A 141 -16.02 9.46 -36.89
C TRP A 141 -14.56 9.54 -37.34
N GLY A 142 -14.31 9.80 -38.63
CA GLY A 142 -12.96 9.85 -39.20
C GLY A 142 -12.24 8.49 -39.26
N VAL A 143 -12.97 7.38 -39.12
CA VAL A 143 -12.41 6.02 -39.16
C VAL A 143 -12.67 5.41 -40.54
N ALA A 144 -11.65 4.79 -41.13
CA ALA A 144 -11.84 4.01 -42.36
C ALA A 144 -12.54 2.69 -42.03
N GLY A 145 -13.71 2.44 -42.60
CA GLY A 145 -14.44 1.20 -42.42
C GLY A 145 -15.69 1.10 -43.30
N PRO A 146 -16.30 -0.10 -43.39
CA PRO A 146 -17.56 -0.28 -44.11
C PRO A 146 -18.72 0.36 -43.36
N VAL A 147 -19.62 1.01 -44.10
CA VAL A 147 -20.89 1.52 -43.55
C VAL A 147 -21.74 0.32 -43.13
N VAL A 148 -22.18 0.30 -41.86
CA VAL A 148 -23.10 -0.70 -41.33
C VAL A 148 -24.51 -0.10 -41.43
N PRO A 149 -25.39 -0.65 -42.29
CA PRO A 149 -26.75 -0.14 -42.40
C PRO A 149 -27.55 -0.43 -41.12
N GLU A 150 -28.61 0.34 -40.92
CA GLU A 150 -29.61 0.08 -39.88
C GLU A 150 -30.19 -1.33 -40.05
N PHE A 151 -30.32 -2.06 -38.95
CA PHE A 151 -30.83 -3.43 -38.97
C PHE A 151 -31.92 -3.57 -37.89
N ALA A 152 -33.13 -3.88 -38.33
CA ALA A 152 -34.20 -4.29 -37.44
C ALA A 152 -34.05 -5.78 -37.13
N GLY A 153 -34.03 -6.13 -35.85
CA GLY A 153 -34.06 -7.52 -35.41
C GLY A 153 -35.30 -8.25 -35.94
N PRO A 154 -35.27 -9.59 -35.97
CA PRO A 154 -36.46 -10.36 -36.32
C PRO A 154 -37.60 -9.95 -35.39
N ARG A 155 -38.78 -9.67 -35.97
CA ARG A 155 -39.96 -9.39 -35.16
C ARG A 155 -40.22 -10.58 -34.26
N SER A 156 -40.55 -10.33 -32.99
CA SER A 156 -40.98 -11.43 -32.12
C SER A 156 -42.14 -12.16 -32.77
N PRO A 157 -42.19 -13.50 -32.68
CA PRO A 157 -43.43 -14.18 -32.98
C PRO A 157 -44.51 -13.54 -32.11
N LEU A 158 -45.68 -13.28 -32.72
CA LEU A 158 -46.85 -12.80 -31.98
C LEU A 158 -46.99 -13.68 -30.74
N SER A 159 -47.08 -13.05 -29.57
CA SER A 159 -47.31 -13.80 -28.33
C SER A 159 -48.55 -14.67 -28.51
N GLU A 160 -48.64 -15.77 -27.78
CA GLU A 160 -49.82 -16.66 -27.86
C GLU A 160 -51.12 -15.86 -27.66
N THR A 161 -51.09 -14.85 -26.77
CA THR A 161 -52.21 -13.94 -26.55
C THR A 161 -52.49 -13.04 -27.75
N GLU A 162 -51.48 -12.42 -28.37
CA GLU A 162 -51.68 -11.59 -29.57
C GLU A 162 -52.10 -12.41 -30.78
N TRP A 163 -51.54 -13.60 -30.95
CA TRP A 163 -51.95 -14.54 -31.99
C TRP A 163 -53.40 -14.97 -31.79
N THR A 164 -53.77 -15.34 -30.57
CA THR A 164 -55.14 -15.72 -30.21
C THR A 164 -56.10 -14.56 -30.38
N ALA A 165 -55.71 -13.34 -29.99
CA ALA A 165 -56.51 -12.14 -30.22
C ALA A 165 -56.70 -11.85 -31.72
N ALA A 166 -55.63 -11.92 -32.51
CA ALA A 166 -55.69 -11.73 -33.96
C ALA A 166 -56.47 -12.85 -34.68
N GLN A 167 -56.45 -14.07 -34.14
CA GLN A 167 -57.25 -15.18 -34.64
C GLN A 167 -58.72 -15.01 -34.27
N ASN A 168 -59.03 -14.67 -33.02
CA ASN A 168 -60.39 -14.41 -32.56
C ASN A 168 -61.02 -13.25 -33.32
N GLU A 169 -60.27 -12.19 -33.60
CA GLU A 169 -60.74 -11.07 -34.42
C GLU A 169 -61.04 -11.50 -35.85
N ARG A 170 -60.20 -12.35 -36.46
CA ARG A 170 -60.48 -12.94 -37.79
C ARG A 170 -61.74 -13.80 -37.78
N LEU A 171 -61.94 -14.62 -36.75
CA LEU A 171 -63.13 -15.46 -36.62
C LEU A 171 -64.39 -14.62 -36.36
N ARG A 172 -64.27 -13.53 -35.60
CA ARG A 172 -65.34 -12.55 -35.35
C ARG A 172 -65.76 -11.86 -36.64
N GLN A 173 -64.81 -11.35 -37.42
CA GLN A 173 -65.06 -10.74 -38.73
C GLN A 173 -65.67 -11.73 -39.73
N GLY A 174 -65.33 -13.02 -39.63
CA GLY A 174 -65.91 -14.10 -40.42
C GLY A 174 -67.28 -14.60 -39.93
N GLY A 175 -67.83 -14.05 -38.84
CA GLY A 175 -69.11 -14.47 -38.24
C GLY A 175 -69.09 -15.86 -37.59
N GLN A 176 -67.90 -16.45 -37.39
CA GLN A 176 -67.72 -17.78 -36.79
C GLN A 176 -67.45 -17.74 -35.28
N PHE A 177 -67.22 -16.55 -34.72
CA PHE A 177 -66.97 -16.33 -33.29
C PHE A 177 -67.93 -15.26 -32.79
N THR A 178 -68.89 -15.66 -31.95
CA THR A 178 -69.90 -14.77 -31.38
C THR A 178 -69.37 -14.06 -30.14
N ASP A 179 -70.01 -12.95 -29.75
CA ASP A 179 -69.63 -12.18 -28.55
C ASP A 179 -69.68 -13.03 -27.27
N ASP A 180 -70.57 -14.03 -27.21
CA ASP A 180 -70.67 -14.99 -26.10
C ASP A 180 -69.45 -15.92 -26.00
N MET A 181 -68.90 -16.36 -27.14
CA MET A 181 -67.69 -17.16 -27.20
C MET A 181 -66.44 -16.35 -26.85
N MET A 182 -66.46 -15.05 -27.17
CA MET A 182 -65.41 -14.12 -26.77
C MET A 182 -65.39 -13.92 -25.26
N LEU A 183 -66.56 -13.74 -24.64
CA LEU A 183 -66.71 -13.66 -23.18
C LEU A 183 -66.21 -14.93 -22.48
N ASP A 184 -66.54 -16.12 -22.98
CA ASP A 184 -66.02 -17.38 -22.43
C ASP A 184 -64.50 -17.52 -22.56
N THR A 185 -63.93 -17.02 -23.66
CA THR A 185 -62.48 -17.08 -23.90
C THR A 185 -61.72 -16.09 -23.01
N ILE A 186 -62.26 -14.89 -22.78
CA ILE A 186 -61.67 -13.86 -21.90
C ILE A 186 -61.77 -14.25 -20.43
N MET A 187 -62.89 -14.83 -20.01
CA MET A 187 -63.07 -15.35 -18.65
C MET A 187 -62.21 -16.59 -18.36
N GLY A 188 -61.64 -17.18 -19.42
CA GLY A 188 -60.57 -18.19 -19.39
C GLY A 188 -61.07 -19.63 -19.24
N GLN A 189 -60.34 -20.58 -19.85
CA GLN A 189 -60.47 -22.03 -19.60
C GLN A 189 -59.93 -22.46 -18.22
N ARG A 190 -59.80 -21.54 -17.26
CA ARG A 190 -59.34 -21.92 -15.92
C ARG A 190 -60.33 -22.90 -15.32
N ALA A 191 -59.78 -23.84 -14.54
CA ALA A 191 -60.47 -25.00 -13.98
C ALA A 191 -61.91 -24.66 -13.58
N PRO A 192 -62.88 -25.54 -13.90
CA PRO A 192 -64.28 -25.31 -13.61
C PRO A 192 -64.43 -24.69 -12.22
N VAL A 193 -65.05 -23.51 -12.15
CA VAL A 193 -65.31 -22.90 -10.86
C VAL A 193 -66.47 -23.65 -10.25
N GLU A 194 -66.26 -24.14 -9.04
CA GLU A 194 -67.35 -24.65 -8.24
C GLU A 194 -68.18 -23.45 -7.80
N ALA A 195 -69.31 -23.27 -8.48
CA ALA A 195 -70.24 -22.19 -8.24
C ALA A 195 -71.60 -22.77 -7.91
N ILE A 196 -72.37 -22.06 -7.09
CA ILE A 196 -73.71 -22.48 -6.70
C ILE A 196 -74.62 -22.30 -7.92
N GLY A 197 -75.01 -23.41 -8.55
CA GLY A 197 -75.90 -23.39 -9.71
C GLY A 197 -77.32 -22.93 -9.34
N ALA A 198 -78.18 -22.72 -10.34
CA ALA A 198 -79.56 -22.29 -10.15
C ALA A 198 -80.41 -23.24 -9.26
N ASN A 199 -79.93 -24.46 -9.07
CA ASN A 199 -80.49 -25.48 -8.18
C ASN A 199 -80.00 -25.37 -6.71
N GLY A 200 -79.17 -24.39 -6.38
CA GLY A 200 -78.64 -24.16 -5.03
C GLY A 200 -77.53 -25.14 -4.62
N GLN A 201 -77.03 -25.97 -5.53
CA GLN A 201 -75.97 -26.95 -5.25
C GLN A 201 -74.65 -26.52 -5.91
N PRO A 202 -73.49 -26.86 -5.33
CA PRO A 202 -72.20 -26.65 -5.97
C PRO A 202 -72.13 -27.44 -7.27
N GLN A 203 -71.91 -26.74 -8.38
CA GLN A 203 -71.71 -27.35 -9.67
C GLN A 203 -70.47 -26.75 -10.32
N PHE A 204 -69.64 -27.62 -10.88
CA PHE A 204 -68.52 -27.21 -11.70
C PHE A 204 -69.04 -26.63 -13.01
N MET A 205 -68.84 -25.34 -13.21
CA MET A 205 -69.18 -24.65 -14.46
C MET A 205 -68.00 -23.81 -14.93
N SER A 206 -67.93 -23.52 -16.23
CA SER A 206 -66.87 -22.62 -16.72
C SER A 206 -67.06 -21.23 -16.09
N PRO A 207 -65.97 -20.48 -15.85
CA PRO A 207 -66.07 -19.12 -15.31
C PRO A 207 -67.03 -18.22 -16.09
N GLY A 208 -67.06 -18.31 -17.42
CA GLY A 208 -68.00 -17.55 -18.25
C GLY A 208 -69.46 -18.02 -18.08
N ALA A 209 -69.71 -19.32 -17.92
CA ALA A 209 -71.04 -19.83 -17.59
C ALA A 209 -71.51 -19.40 -16.18
N ALA A 210 -70.60 -19.34 -15.20
CA ALA A 210 -70.91 -18.84 -13.86
C ALA A 210 -71.32 -17.36 -13.89
N VAL A 211 -70.59 -16.52 -14.63
CA VAL A 211 -70.92 -15.09 -14.75
C VAL A 211 -72.25 -14.89 -15.49
N ARG A 212 -72.49 -15.61 -16.60
CA ARG A 212 -73.76 -15.50 -17.35
C ARG A 212 -74.98 -15.96 -16.55
N SER A 213 -74.79 -16.93 -15.65
CA SER A 213 -75.87 -17.44 -14.78
C SER A 213 -75.96 -16.71 -13.44
N GLY A 214 -75.05 -15.76 -13.14
CA GLY A 214 -74.98 -15.05 -11.87
C GLY A 214 -74.66 -15.95 -10.67
N ALA A 215 -73.96 -17.06 -10.89
CA ALA A 215 -73.66 -18.06 -9.87
C ALA A 215 -72.69 -17.52 -8.80
N GLN A 216 -72.97 -17.79 -7.52
CA GLN A 216 -72.12 -17.38 -6.41
C GLN A 216 -70.96 -18.39 -6.18
N PRO A 217 -69.76 -17.94 -5.82
CA PRO A 217 -68.62 -18.85 -5.60
C PRO A 217 -68.84 -19.76 -4.39
N ALA A 218 -68.54 -21.06 -4.53
CA ALA A 218 -68.62 -22.01 -3.43
C ALA A 218 -67.54 -21.73 -2.37
N PRO A 219 -67.83 -21.91 -1.07
CA PRO A 219 -66.87 -21.65 0.01
C PRO A 219 -65.71 -22.66 -0.04
N LYS A 220 -64.49 -22.18 -0.29
CA LYS A 220 -63.28 -23.01 -0.29
C LYS A 220 -62.95 -23.53 1.11
N GLY A 221 -62.78 -24.84 1.26
CA GLY A 221 -62.22 -25.46 2.46
C GLY A 221 -60.70 -25.30 2.53
N GLY A 222 -60.21 -24.59 3.56
CA GLY A 222 -58.90 -24.70 4.21
C GLY A 222 -57.62 -24.84 3.36
N GLU A 223 -57.03 -23.71 2.94
CA GLU A 223 -55.73 -23.64 2.22
C GLU A 223 -54.48 -23.94 3.09
N SER A 224 -54.64 -24.30 4.37
CA SER A 224 -53.54 -24.48 5.33
C SER A 224 -52.71 -25.76 5.17
N SER A 225 -53.17 -26.77 4.41
CA SER A 225 -52.47 -28.07 4.28
C SER A 225 -51.28 -28.03 3.30
N ALA A 226 -51.41 -27.33 2.17
CA ALA A 226 -50.41 -27.42 1.10
C ALA A 226 -49.06 -26.75 1.46
N ALA A 227 -49.11 -25.65 2.23
CA ALA A 227 -47.90 -24.97 2.69
C ALA A 227 -47.13 -25.80 3.72
N GLN A 228 -47.84 -26.45 4.65
CA GLN A 228 -47.25 -27.31 5.67
C GLN A 228 -46.56 -28.53 5.05
N ASP A 229 -47.19 -29.16 4.04
CA ASP A 229 -46.61 -30.28 3.30
C ASP A 229 -45.33 -29.89 2.52
N ARG A 230 -45.27 -28.64 2.04
CA ARG A 230 -44.10 -28.12 1.32
C ARG A 230 -42.95 -27.81 2.27
N ILE A 231 -43.23 -27.23 3.43
CA ILE A 231 -42.25 -26.98 4.49
C ILE A 231 -41.65 -28.31 4.98
N ALA A 232 -42.49 -29.33 5.20
CA ALA A 232 -42.04 -30.65 5.65
C ALA A 232 -41.09 -31.33 4.65
N ARG A 233 -41.38 -31.24 3.33
CA ARG A 233 -40.51 -31.79 2.29
C ARG A 233 -39.16 -31.08 2.20
N LEU A 234 -39.15 -29.75 2.23
CA LEU A 234 -37.91 -28.96 2.17
C LEU A 234 -37.03 -29.20 3.40
N LYS A 235 -37.63 -29.28 4.59
CA LYS A 235 -36.92 -29.62 5.83
C LYS A 235 -36.24 -30.98 5.74
N ALA A 236 -36.92 -31.99 5.20
CA ALA A 236 -36.34 -33.33 5.02
C ALA A 236 -35.17 -33.34 4.02
N ASP A 237 -35.28 -32.59 2.92
CA ASP A 237 -34.22 -32.51 1.89
C ASP A 237 -32.96 -31.78 2.41
N PHE A 238 -33.13 -30.73 3.21
CA PHE A 238 -32.02 -30.02 3.86
C PHE A 238 -31.27 -30.86 4.89
N LEU A 239 -31.98 -31.71 5.62
CA LEU A 239 -31.37 -32.64 6.57
C LEU A 239 -30.69 -33.80 5.84
N GLY A 240 -31.29 -34.31 4.76
CA GLY A 240 -30.74 -35.41 3.96
C GLY A 240 -29.47 -35.05 3.19
N THR A 241 -29.33 -33.78 2.77
CA THR A 241 -28.15 -33.27 2.07
C THR A 241 -27.00 -32.88 3.00
N GLY A 242 -27.23 -32.87 4.32
CA GLY A 242 -26.25 -32.37 5.30
C GLY A 242 -26.04 -30.85 5.22
N ALA A 243 -26.91 -30.12 4.53
CA ALA A 243 -26.82 -28.66 4.40
C ALA A 243 -26.98 -27.96 5.76
N PHE A 244 -27.73 -28.56 6.68
CA PHE A 244 -27.91 -28.09 8.05
C PHE A 244 -27.85 -29.26 9.04
N ALA A 245 -27.08 -29.10 10.12
CA ALA A 245 -27.01 -30.09 11.20
C ALA A 245 -28.18 -29.95 12.20
N ASP A 246 -28.75 -28.75 12.34
CA ASP A 246 -29.86 -28.47 13.26
C ASP A 246 -31.22 -28.48 12.54
N PRO A 247 -32.16 -29.36 12.91
CA PRO A 247 -33.52 -29.40 12.38
C PRO A 247 -34.30 -28.09 12.49
N ARG A 248 -34.00 -27.25 13.50
CA ARG A 248 -34.68 -25.96 13.68
C ARG A 248 -34.22 -24.93 12.64
N GLN A 249 -32.94 -24.97 12.27
CA GLN A 249 -32.41 -24.10 11.21
C GLN A 249 -32.97 -24.52 9.84
N ALA A 250 -33.02 -25.82 9.56
CA ALA A 250 -33.62 -26.34 8.32
C ALA A 250 -35.11 -25.94 8.17
N GLU A 251 -35.87 -25.93 9.28
CA GLU A 251 -37.26 -25.51 9.29
C GLU A 251 -37.43 -24.01 9.05
N SER A 252 -36.63 -23.16 9.70
CA SER A 252 -36.67 -21.71 9.49
C SER A 252 -36.33 -21.33 8.05
N VAL A 253 -35.36 -22.01 7.43
CA VAL A 253 -35.00 -21.81 6.02
C VAL A 253 -36.11 -22.30 5.08
N ALA A 254 -36.72 -23.45 5.36
CA ALA A 254 -37.84 -23.97 4.58
C ALA A 254 -39.05 -23.02 4.59
N ILE A 255 -39.37 -22.43 5.75
CA ILE A 255 -40.40 -21.39 5.87
C ILE A 255 -40.02 -20.18 5.01
N GLY A 256 -38.79 -19.69 5.12
CA GLY A 256 -38.31 -18.55 4.33
C GLY A 256 -38.37 -18.77 2.82
N ILE A 257 -38.21 -20.01 2.35
CA ILE A 257 -38.35 -20.37 0.92
C ILE A 257 -39.83 -20.43 0.50
N VAL A 258 -40.70 -21.01 1.33
CA VAL A 258 -42.15 -21.08 1.05
C VAL A 258 -42.78 -19.69 1.05
N ASP A 259 -42.29 -18.80 1.93
CA ASP A 259 -42.69 -17.39 2.00
C ASP A 259 -42.02 -16.51 0.92
N GLY A 260 -41.14 -17.07 0.08
CA GLY A 260 -40.48 -16.35 -1.01
C GLY A 260 -39.40 -15.35 -0.59
N ARG A 261 -38.91 -15.40 0.66
CA ARG A 261 -37.83 -14.54 1.16
C ARG A 261 -36.43 -15.07 0.82
N LEU A 262 -36.30 -16.39 0.73
CA LEU A 262 -35.04 -17.09 0.46
C LEU A 262 -35.15 -17.90 -0.83
N ARG A 263 -34.05 -18.02 -1.57
CA ARG A 263 -33.91 -18.91 -2.73
C ARG A 263 -32.82 -19.93 -2.47
N ALA A 264 -33.06 -21.20 -2.78
CA ALA A 264 -32.04 -22.24 -2.74
C ALA A 264 -31.49 -22.45 -4.15
N ASP A 265 -30.21 -22.17 -4.34
CA ASP A 265 -29.48 -22.42 -5.58
C ASP A 265 -28.58 -23.64 -5.40
N ARG A 266 -28.65 -24.59 -6.33
CA ARG A 266 -27.77 -25.76 -6.34
C ARG A 266 -26.62 -25.53 -7.30
N HIS A 267 -25.39 -25.64 -6.80
CA HIS A 267 -24.20 -25.52 -7.64
C HIS A 267 -24.14 -26.70 -8.63
N PRO A 268 -24.03 -26.46 -9.94
CA PRO A 268 -24.23 -27.51 -10.97
C PRO A 268 -23.14 -28.58 -10.96
N VAL A 269 -21.94 -28.27 -10.44
CA VAL A 269 -20.79 -29.18 -10.46
C VAL A 269 -20.64 -29.95 -9.14
N THR A 270 -20.87 -29.29 -8.00
CA THR A 270 -20.62 -29.86 -6.67
C THR A 270 -21.88 -30.40 -6.01
N GLY A 271 -23.06 -30.05 -6.53
CA GLY A 271 -24.35 -30.42 -5.94
C GLY A 271 -24.67 -29.69 -4.64
N GLU A 272 -23.77 -28.80 -4.17
CA GLU A 272 -23.96 -28.04 -2.95
C GLU A 272 -25.13 -27.05 -3.08
N VAL A 273 -26.00 -27.04 -2.08
CA VAL A 273 -27.12 -26.11 -2.01
C VAL A 273 -26.68 -24.87 -1.23
N GLN A 274 -26.75 -23.71 -1.87
CA GLN A 274 -26.52 -22.40 -1.27
C GLN A 274 -27.86 -21.67 -1.13
N VAL A 275 -28.15 -21.17 0.07
CA VAL A 275 -29.36 -20.40 0.32
C VAL A 275 -29.02 -18.93 0.25
N VAL A 276 -29.72 -18.19 -0.60
CA VAL A 276 -29.52 -16.75 -0.84
C VAL A 276 -30.74 -15.99 -0.35
N ASP A 277 -30.50 -14.93 0.42
CA ASP A 277 -31.56 -14.00 0.81
C ASP A 277 -31.90 -13.09 -0.37
N MET A 278 -33.16 -13.09 -0.82
CA MET A 278 -33.56 -12.35 -2.02
C MET A 278 -33.56 -10.83 -1.84
N ALA A 279 -33.65 -10.32 -0.61
CA ALA A 279 -33.61 -8.89 -0.35
C ALA A 279 -32.18 -8.33 -0.43
N THR A 280 -31.19 -9.14 -0.06
CA THR A 280 -29.79 -8.69 0.03
C THR A 280 -28.86 -9.29 -1.02
N GLY A 281 -29.25 -10.37 -1.70
CA GLY A 281 -28.41 -11.12 -2.63
C GLY A 281 -27.23 -11.83 -1.96
N ARG A 282 -27.18 -11.90 -0.63
CA ARG A 282 -26.09 -12.50 0.13
C ARG A 282 -26.41 -13.94 0.52
N PRO A 283 -25.41 -14.84 0.54
CA PRO A 283 -25.62 -16.19 1.05
C PRO A 283 -25.84 -16.17 2.55
N VAL A 284 -26.83 -16.95 3.02
CA VAL A 284 -27.10 -17.14 4.45
C VAL A 284 -25.95 -18.01 5.02
N PRO A 285 -25.18 -17.53 6.02
CA PRO A 285 -24.03 -18.27 6.54
C PRO A 285 -24.47 -19.63 7.09
N ARG A 286 -23.85 -20.72 6.61
CA ARG A 286 -23.99 -22.05 7.25
C ARG A 286 -23.37 -21.93 8.64
N GLY A 287 -24.16 -22.16 9.70
CA GLY A 287 -23.71 -22.01 11.08
C GLY A 287 -22.43 -22.80 11.35
N SER A 288 -21.32 -22.10 11.58
CA SER A 288 -20.03 -22.68 11.93
C SER A 288 -20.06 -23.23 13.35
N ILE A 289 -20.00 -24.55 13.50
CA ILE A 289 -19.68 -25.18 14.78
C ILE A 289 -18.37 -25.98 14.58
N ASN A 290 -17.30 -25.46 15.18
CA ASN A 290 -16.03 -26.11 15.53
C ASN A 290 -15.29 -26.93 14.46
N ALA A 291 -14.32 -26.32 13.78
CA ALA A 291 -13.14 -27.00 13.29
C ALA A 291 -11.91 -26.18 13.70
N ALA A 292 -11.10 -26.72 14.62
CA ALA A 292 -9.78 -26.20 14.94
C ALA A 292 -8.85 -26.40 13.71
N PRO A 293 -8.00 -25.44 13.34
CA PRO A 293 -7.10 -25.61 12.21
C PRO A 293 -5.93 -26.50 12.62
N ASP A 294 -5.81 -27.65 11.94
CA ASP A 294 -4.62 -28.49 11.95
C ASP A 294 -3.43 -27.73 11.36
N GLY A 295 -2.31 -27.79 12.08
CA GLY A 295 -1.07 -27.10 11.76
C GLY A 295 -0.39 -27.69 10.51
N SER A 296 -0.21 -26.84 9.51
CA SER A 296 0.73 -27.10 8.42
C SER A 296 2.09 -26.49 8.80
N GLU A 297 3.08 -27.35 9.04
CA GLU A 297 4.47 -26.97 9.29
C GLU A 297 5.05 -26.22 8.09
N THR A 298 5.14 -24.89 8.19
CA THR A 298 6.13 -24.12 7.43
C THR A 298 7.47 -24.23 8.14
N THR A 299 8.45 -24.84 7.48
CA THR A 299 9.88 -24.79 7.83
C THR A 299 10.30 -23.34 8.05
N SER A 300 10.37 -22.94 9.33
CA SER A 300 11.03 -21.70 9.72
C SER A 300 12.53 -21.93 9.65
N ILE A 301 13.18 -21.25 8.70
CA ILE A 301 14.63 -21.05 8.76
C ILE A 301 14.84 -20.08 9.91
N ASP A 302 15.36 -20.56 11.04
CA ASP A 302 15.78 -19.74 12.18
C ASP A 302 17.10 -19.03 11.82
N PRO A 303 17.09 -17.72 11.51
CA PRO A 303 18.32 -16.97 11.32
C PRO A 303 18.80 -16.54 12.71
N GLY A 304 19.94 -17.07 13.14
CA GLY A 304 20.56 -16.78 14.44
C GLY A 304 20.39 -15.33 14.89
N GLY A 305 19.98 -15.17 16.16
CA GLY A 305 19.49 -13.93 16.77
C GLY A 305 20.11 -12.65 16.21
N PRO A 306 19.31 -11.73 15.63
CA PRO A 306 19.86 -10.60 14.90
C PRO A 306 20.43 -9.57 15.86
N ALA A 307 21.75 -9.33 15.76
CA ALA A 307 22.34 -8.06 16.14
C ALA A 307 21.52 -6.93 15.47
N SER A 308 21.29 -5.83 16.18
CA SER A 308 20.55 -4.67 15.67
C SER A 308 21.18 -4.18 14.36
N ARG A 309 20.54 -4.48 13.22
CA ARG A 309 21.08 -4.18 11.87
C ARG A 309 21.28 -2.68 11.61
N PHE A 310 20.64 -1.82 12.38
CA PHE A 310 20.66 -0.36 12.20
C PHE A 310 20.84 0.35 13.54
N PRO A 311 22.02 0.25 14.18
CA PRO A 311 22.23 0.65 15.58
C PRO A 311 22.08 2.16 15.85
N ALA A 312 22.05 3.02 14.81
CA ALA A 312 21.93 4.47 14.94
C ALA A 312 20.89 5.08 13.97
N ALA A 313 19.76 4.39 13.80
CA ALA A 313 18.71 4.78 12.85
C ALA A 313 18.10 6.17 13.12
N ASP A 314 18.12 6.65 14.37
CA ASP A 314 17.69 7.99 14.73
C ASP A 314 18.69 9.07 14.27
N GLN A 315 19.98 8.76 14.30
CA GLN A 315 21.08 9.68 13.99
C GLN A 315 21.50 9.64 12.52
N SER A 316 21.20 8.56 11.80
CA SER A 316 21.62 8.37 10.41
C SER A 316 20.75 9.08 9.37
N PHE A 317 19.59 9.60 9.79
CA PHE A 317 18.60 10.25 8.92
C PHE A 317 18.38 11.72 9.32
N GLY A 318 17.87 12.52 8.37
CA GLY A 318 17.65 13.96 8.52
C GLY A 318 18.95 14.78 8.56
N LEU A 319 18.84 16.03 9.02
CA LEU A 319 19.96 16.98 9.07
C LEU A 319 21.16 16.43 9.87
N SER A 320 20.90 15.72 10.98
CA SER A 320 21.95 15.11 11.81
C SER A 320 22.72 14.03 11.04
N GLY A 321 22.01 13.16 10.31
CA GLY A 321 22.60 12.12 9.47
C GLY A 321 23.38 12.67 8.27
N ALA A 322 22.90 13.74 7.66
CA ALA A 322 23.59 14.41 6.57
C ALA A 322 24.91 15.04 7.05
N LEU A 323 24.90 15.71 8.22
CA LEU A 323 26.10 16.30 8.82
C LEU A 323 27.10 15.23 9.26
N THR A 324 26.66 14.20 9.97
CA THR A 324 27.53 13.09 10.41
C THR A 324 28.08 12.30 9.23
N GLY A 325 27.32 12.13 8.15
CA GLY A 325 27.81 11.53 6.90
C GLY A 325 28.91 12.37 6.24
N LEU A 326 28.80 13.70 6.28
CA LEU A 326 29.83 14.63 5.79
C LEU A 326 31.10 14.54 6.64
N VAL A 327 30.97 14.48 7.97
CA VAL A 327 32.11 14.29 8.88
C VAL A 327 32.78 12.94 8.62
N ASN A 328 32.02 11.86 8.47
CA ASN A 328 32.57 10.53 8.17
C ASN A 328 33.37 10.53 6.86
N ARG A 329 32.88 11.18 5.79
CA ARG A 329 33.65 11.30 4.54
C ARG A 329 34.93 12.11 4.74
N ALA A 330 34.87 13.21 5.48
CA ALA A 330 36.04 14.04 5.75
C ALA A 330 37.11 13.28 6.56
N THR A 331 36.71 12.51 7.56
CA THR A 331 37.65 11.73 8.39
C THR A 331 38.20 10.50 7.66
N ASP A 332 37.40 9.87 6.79
CA ASP A 332 37.83 8.74 5.96
C ASP A 332 38.85 9.17 4.90
N VAL A 333 38.64 10.31 4.23
CA VAL A 333 39.63 10.91 3.31
C VAL A 333 40.94 11.25 4.02
N ALA A 334 40.87 11.63 5.29
CA ALA A 334 42.04 11.91 6.12
C ALA A 334 42.69 10.66 6.74
N GLY A 335 42.15 9.46 6.48
CA GLY A 335 42.70 8.18 6.95
C GLY A 335 42.45 7.88 8.43
N PHE A 336 41.58 8.64 9.10
CA PHE A 336 41.25 8.45 10.51
C PHE A 336 40.07 7.48 10.73
N GLY A 337 39.48 6.95 9.65
CA GLY A 337 38.26 6.17 9.69
C GLY A 337 37.02 7.04 9.96
N PRO A 338 35.81 6.46 10.00
CA PRO A 338 34.57 7.19 10.23
C PRO A 338 34.47 7.66 11.69
N ALA A 339 34.23 8.95 11.92
CA ALA A 339 33.98 9.50 13.25
C ALA A 339 32.72 8.91 13.92
N TYR A 340 31.74 8.50 13.11
CA TYR A 340 30.45 7.96 13.50
C TYR A 340 30.18 6.63 12.76
N PRO A 341 30.84 5.52 13.17
CA PRO A 341 30.75 4.23 12.48
C PRO A 341 29.32 3.65 12.45
N ALA A 342 28.51 3.92 13.48
CA ALA A 342 27.12 3.44 13.56
C ALA A 342 26.20 4.09 12.50
N VAL A 343 26.45 5.35 12.15
CA VAL A 343 25.73 6.06 11.06
C VAL A 343 26.10 5.44 9.73
N GLN A 344 27.40 5.26 9.44
CA GLN A 344 27.85 4.63 8.21
C GLN A 344 27.32 3.19 8.07
N GLN A 345 27.31 2.43 9.16
CA GLN A 345 26.75 1.08 9.18
C GLN A 345 25.26 1.09 8.83
N THR A 346 24.50 2.02 9.40
CA THR A 346 23.07 2.17 9.11
C THR A 346 22.82 2.56 7.64
N GLN A 347 23.58 3.53 7.13
CA GLN A 347 23.50 3.95 5.73
C GLN A 347 23.85 2.81 4.75
N SER A 348 24.91 2.05 5.04
CA SER A 348 25.30 0.88 4.26
C SER A 348 24.23 -0.23 4.32
N GLY A 349 23.62 -0.45 5.49
CA GLY A 349 22.56 -1.44 5.66
C GLY A 349 21.33 -1.12 4.79
N PHE A 350 21.01 0.16 4.61
CA PHE A 350 19.92 0.60 3.75
C PHE A 350 20.24 0.49 2.26
N ALA A 351 21.47 0.80 1.86
CA ALA A 351 21.93 0.53 0.50
C ALA A 351 21.85 -0.97 0.18
N VAL A 352 22.27 -1.83 1.10
CA VAL A 352 22.14 -3.28 0.97
C VAL A 352 20.67 -3.71 0.92
N LEU A 353 19.81 -3.15 1.78
CA LEU A 353 18.37 -3.43 1.75
C LEU A 353 17.77 -3.09 0.38
N ARG A 354 18.09 -1.91 -0.17
CA ARG A 354 17.64 -1.46 -1.50
C ARG A 354 18.08 -2.43 -2.58
N GLU A 355 19.37 -2.73 -2.63
CA GLU A 355 19.95 -3.63 -3.63
C GLU A 355 19.35 -5.03 -3.54
N THR A 356 19.10 -5.50 -2.32
CA THR A 356 18.50 -6.80 -2.09
C THR A 356 17.03 -6.84 -2.51
N LEU A 357 16.26 -5.78 -2.23
CA LEU A 357 14.89 -5.65 -2.71
C LEU A 357 14.84 -5.58 -4.24
N LEU A 358 15.76 -4.86 -4.88
CA LEU A 358 15.86 -4.80 -6.33
C LEU A 358 16.19 -6.16 -6.94
N ASN A 359 17.09 -6.94 -6.32
CA ASN A 359 17.42 -8.29 -6.77
C ASN A 359 16.28 -9.29 -6.52
N ASP A 360 15.62 -9.24 -5.36
CA ASP A 360 14.47 -10.11 -5.07
C ASP A 360 13.32 -9.83 -6.04
N ILE A 361 12.99 -8.56 -6.30
CA ILE A 361 11.96 -8.20 -7.25
C ILE A 361 12.41 -8.48 -8.69
N GLY A 362 13.67 -8.25 -9.02
CA GLY A 362 14.23 -8.59 -10.33
C GLY A 362 14.15 -10.09 -10.64
N THR A 363 14.35 -10.94 -9.64
CA THR A 363 14.23 -12.41 -9.77
C THR A 363 12.79 -12.90 -9.73
N ALA A 364 11.92 -12.25 -8.95
CA ALA A 364 10.49 -12.56 -8.88
C ALA A 364 9.76 -12.29 -10.20
N TYR A 365 10.17 -11.23 -10.88
CA TYR A 365 9.62 -10.82 -12.16
C TYR A 365 10.50 -11.40 -13.27
N ASN A 366 10.13 -12.59 -13.73
CA ASN A 366 10.80 -13.31 -14.84
C ASN A 366 10.89 -12.47 -16.14
N ARG A 367 10.12 -11.39 -16.22
CA ARG A 367 10.20 -10.30 -17.18
C ARG A 367 10.44 -9.01 -16.42
N GLN A 368 11.34 -8.16 -16.93
CA GLN A 368 11.73 -6.87 -16.38
C GLN A 368 10.65 -6.23 -15.48
N PRO A 369 10.91 -6.04 -14.17
CA PRO A 369 9.89 -5.57 -13.23
C PRO A 369 9.28 -4.25 -13.69
N PRO A 370 7.99 -3.99 -13.39
CA PRO A 370 7.33 -2.78 -13.86
C PRO A 370 8.12 -1.53 -13.48
N SER A 371 8.29 -0.60 -14.42
CA SER A 371 9.10 0.60 -14.20
C SER A 371 8.58 1.49 -13.06
N TRP A 372 7.28 1.38 -12.74
CA TRP A 372 6.68 2.05 -11.60
C TRP A 372 7.13 1.42 -10.28
N LEU A 373 7.27 0.09 -10.21
CA LEU A 373 7.72 -0.63 -9.01
C LEU A 373 9.19 -0.34 -8.72
N LEU A 374 10.01 -0.32 -9.78
CA LEU A 374 11.40 0.10 -9.67
C LEU A 374 11.52 1.53 -9.16
N ARG A 375 10.76 2.48 -9.71
CA ARG A 375 10.70 3.86 -9.21
C ARG A 375 10.24 3.91 -7.76
N GLN A 376 9.21 3.15 -7.40
CA GLN A 376 8.68 3.15 -6.05
C GLN A 376 9.68 2.57 -5.03
N ILE A 377 10.45 1.53 -5.38
CA ILE A 377 11.57 1.07 -4.53
C ILE A 377 12.64 2.15 -4.43
N GLN A 378 12.95 2.87 -5.51
CA GLN A 378 13.95 3.94 -5.48
C GLN A 378 13.49 5.14 -4.63
N ASP A 379 12.23 5.55 -4.76
CA ASP A 379 11.66 6.73 -4.10
C ASP A 379 11.29 6.45 -2.63
N LEU A 380 10.82 5.22 -2.34
CA LEU A 380 10.39 4.79 -1.00
C LEU A 380 11.48 4.04 -0.23
N THR A 381 12.64 3.77 -0.82
CA THR A 381 13.79 3.40 -0.01
C THR A 381 14.45 4.69 0.48
N PRO A 382 14.55 4.91 1.81
CA PRO A 382 15.13 6.13 2.36
C PRO A 382 16.55 6.34 1.84
N ASP A 383 16.84 7.51 1.31
CA ASP A 383 18.20 7.81 0.82
C ASP A 383 19.04 8.29 2.00
N ALA A 384 19.98 7.45 2.38
CA ALA A 384 20.87 7.68 3.50
C ALA A 384 21.69 8.96 3.29
N GLY A 385 21.41 10.00 4.08
CA GLY A 385 22.08 11.30 3.99
C GLY A 385 21.25 12.41 3.34
N ASN A 386 19.99 12.16 2.94
CA ASN A 386 19.09 13.25 2.57
C ASN A 386 18.69 14.06 3.83
N PRO A 387 19.04 15.36 3.92
CA PRO A 387 18.75 16.18 5.10
C PRO A 387 17.24 16.36 5.35
N LEU A 388 16.40 16.15 4.34
CA LEU A 388 14.95 16.30 4.41
C LEU A 388 14.23 15.01 4.87
N GLU A 389 14.91 13.87 4.91
CA GLU A 389 14.30 12.59 5.26
C GLU A 389 14.71 12.17 6.66
N GLY A 390 13.90 12.54 7.66
CA GLY A 390 14.07 12.09 9.03
C GLY A 390 13.67 10.62 9.23
N PRO A 391 13.96 10.02 10.41
CA PRO A 391 13.65 8.62 10.71
C PRO A 391 12.14 8.31 10.61
N GLY A 392 11.26 9.27 10.94
CA GLY A 392 9.82 9.12 10.73
C GLY A 392 9.42 9.05 9.25
N ALA A 393 10.10 9.79 8.37
CA ALA A 393 9.90 9.70 6.92
C ALA A 393 10.41 8.36 6.38
N ALA A 394 11.51 7.86 6.92
CA ALA A 394 12.01 6.53 6.55
C ALA A 394 11.02 5.41 6.92
N GLN A 395 10.44 5.47 8.13
CA GLN A 395 9.41 4.53 8.58
C GLN A 395 8.12 4.63 7.74
N SER A 396 7.67 5.85 7.40
CA SER A 396 6.45 6.02 6.59
C SER A 396 6.64 5.48 5.18
N LYS A 397 7.81 5.71 4.57
CA LYS A 397 8.14 5.16 3.25
C LYS A 397 8.23 3.63 3.24
N LEU A 398 8.89 3.03 4.24
CA LEU A 398 8.94 1.57 4.38
C LEU A 398 7.54 0.96 4.61
N THR A 399 6.70 1.61 5.42
CA THR A 399 5.31 1.18 5.61
C THR A 399 4.50 1.28 4.32
N ALA A 400 4.67 2.35 3.54
CA ALA A 400 4.01 2.50 2.25
C ALA A 400 4.47 1.42 1.24
N LEU A 401 5.76 1.07 1.26
CA LEU A 401 6.31 -0.01 0.43
C LEU A 401 5.75 -1.38 0.86
N ASP A 402 5.65 -1.66 2.17
CA ASP A 402 5.05 -2.89 2.72
C ASP A 402 3.59 -3.06 2.29
N GLN A 403 2.76 -2.03 2.46
CA GLN A 403 1.35 -2.04 2.04
C GLN A 403 1.20 -2.28 0.55
N HIS A 404 2.02 -1.60 -0.24
CA HIS A 404 1.98 -1.68 -1.68
C HIS A 404 2.39 -3.10 -2.16
N LEU A 405 3.50 -3.65 -1.67
CA LEU A 405 3.88 -5.04 -1.99
C LEU A 405 2.85 -6.06 -1.48
N GLY A 406 2.20 -5.79 -0.35
CA GLY A 406 1.08 -6.59 0.15
C GLY A 406 -0.11 -6.64 -0.82
N SER A 407 -0.48 -5.50 -1.42
CA SER A 407 -1.53 -5.46 -2.44
C SER A 407 -1.17 -6.24 -3.71
N GLU A 408 0.08 -6.12 -4.16
CA GLU A 408 0.60 -6.88 -5.31
C GLU A 408 0.63 -8.39 -5.04
N LEU A 409 0.97 -8.79 -3.81
CA LEU A 409 0.92 -10.19 -3.38
C LEU A 409 -0.51 -10.72 -3.43
N GLN A 410 -1.48 -9.97 -2.91
CA GLN A 410 -2.89 -10.35 -2.92
C GLN A 410 -3.43 -10.51 -4.36
N LEU A 411 -3.07 -9.59 -5.27
CA LEU A 411 -3.43 -9.69 -6.69
C LEU A 411 -2.80 -10.93 -7.36
N THR A 412 -1.54 -11.23 -7.02
CA THR A 412 -0.83 -12.42 -7.51
C THR A 412 -1.51 -13.71 -7.01
N GLU A 413 -1.93 -13.75 -5.75
CA GLU A 413 -2.65 -14.89 -5.18
C GLU A 413 -4.04 -15.08 -5.80
N GLN A 414 -4.78 -14.00 -6.06
CA GLN A 414 -6.05 -14.08 -6.80
C GLN A 414 -5.85 -14.57 -8.24
N ALA A 415 -4.77 -14.14 -8.90
CA ALA A 415 -4.44 -14.63 -10.23
C ALA A 415 -4.14 -16.14 -10.22
N LEU A 416 -3.40 -16.63 -9.20
CA LEU A 416 -3.09 -18.05 -9.03
C LEU A 416 -4.33 -18.94 -8.81
N GLN A 417 -5.44 -18.39 -8.31
CA GLN A 417 -6.71 -19.11 -8.15
C GLN A 417 -7.46 -19.34 -9.47
N ARG A 418 -7.06 -18.69 -10.56
CA ARG A 418 -7.68 -18.88 -11.88
C ARG A 418 -7.12 -20.11 -12.58
N ASP A 419 -7.89 -20.65 -13.53
CA ASP A 419 -7.40 -21.68 -14.44
C ASP A 419 -6.31 -21.07 -15.34
N LEU A 420 -5.06 -21.41 -15.05
CA LEU A 420 -3.86 -20.90 -15.70
C LEU A 420 -3.11 -22.04 -16.39
N SER A 421 -2.40 -21.72 -17.47
CA SER A 421 -1.42 -22.65 -18.04
C SER A 421 -0.30 -22.94 -17.03
N PRO A 422 0.37 -24.11 -17.13
CA PRO A 422 1.48 -24.46 -16.22
C PRO A 422 2.59 -23.41 -16.18
N THR A 423 2.94 -22.82 -17.33
CA THR A 423 3.95 -21.75 -17.43
C THR A 423 3.53 -20.49 -16.69
N ASN A 424 2.28 -20.03 -16.88
CA ASN A 424 1.78 -18.83 -16.19
C ASN A 424 1.67 -19.04 -14.68
N ARG A 425 1.31 -20.26 -14.25
CA ARG A 425 1.30 -20.63 -12.84
C ARG A 425 2.70 -20.56 -12.24
N GLN A 426 3.70 -21.13 -12.91
CA GLN A 426 5.09 -21.09 -12.46
C GLN A 426 5.63 -19.64 -12.36
N GLU A 427 5.30 -18.78 -13.33
CA GLU A 427 5.66 -17.34 -13.27
C GLU A 427 5.02 -16.63 -12.08
N LEU A 428 3.73 -16.87 -11.81
CA LEU A 428 3.03 -16.25 -10.68
C LEU A 428 3.49 -16.81 -9.33
N GLU A 429 3.86 -18.09 -9.24
CA GLU A 429 4.44 -18.69 -8.04
C GLU A 429 5.82 -18.08 -7.72
N ALA A 430 6.69 -17.92 -8.74
CA ALA A 430 7.97 -17.22 -8.58
C ALA A 430 7.78 -15.77 -8.12
N ARG A 431 6.81 -15.07 -8.71
CA ARG A 431 6.43 -13.70 -8.32
C ARG A 431 5.95 -13.66 -6.87
N ARG A 432 5.07 -14.57 -6.46
CA ARG A 432 4.55 -14.67 -5.09
C ARG A 432 5.69 -14.86 -4.09
N ALA A 433 6.62 -15.78 -4.36
CA ALA A 433 7.75 -16.06 -3.48
C ALA A 433 8.66 -14.83 -3.30
N GLY A 434 8.99 -14.12 -4.38
CA GLY A 434 9.85 -12.93 -4.29
C GLY A 434 9.16 -11.73 -3.63
N LEU A 435 7.85 -11.56 -3.83
CA LEU A 435 7.06 -10.56 -3.10
C LEU A 435 7.04 -10.86 -1.59
N GLN A 436 6.80 -12.11 -1.19
CA GLN A 436 6.82 -12.53 0.22
C GLN A 436 8.19 -12.30 0.88
N ALA A 437 9.27 -12.65 0.18
CA ALA A 437 10.63 -12.40 0.66
C ALA A 437 10.90 -10.90 0.86
N SER A 438 10.49 -10.07 -0.10
CA SER A 438 10.64 -8.61 -0.04
C SER A 438 9.89 -8.00 1.15
N ILE A 439 8.63 -8.40 1.34
CA ILE A 439 7.79 -8.00 2.49
C ILE A 439 8.46 -8.38 3.82
N GLY A 440 8.94 -9.62 3.95
CA GLY A 440 9.62 -10.08 5.16
C GLY A 440 10.86 -9.24 5.51
N ARG A 441 11.64 -8.80 4.51
CA ARG A 441 12.80 -7.93 4.73
C ARG A 441 12.40 -6.52 5.18
N ILE A 442 11.35 -5.95 4.59
CA ILE A 442 10.83 -4.62 4.96
C ILE A 442 10.30 -4.66 6.40
N GLN A 443 9.53 -5.69 6.76
CA GLN A 443 9.03 -5.87 8.13
C GLN A 443 10.18 -6.07 9.13
N GLY A 444 11.22 -6.80 8.75
CA GLY A 444 12.45 -6.92 9.53
C GLY A 444 13.12 -5.56 9.77
N ALA A 445 13.19 -4.72 8.74
CA ALA A 445 13.68 -3.34 8.85
C ALA A 445 12.78 -2.49 9.76
N LEU A 446 11.47 -2.46 9.54
CA LEU A 446 10.51 -1.73 10.38
C LEU A 446 10.60 -2.12 11.86
N THR A 447 10.72 -3.42 12.14
CA THR A 447 10.86 -3.94 13.51
C THR A 447 12.17 -3.51 14.18
N SER A 448 13.23 -3.33 13.39
CA SER A 448 14.49 -2.81 13.92
C SER A 448 14.44 -1.31 14.22
N PHE A 449 13.64 -0.54 13.46
CA PHE A 449 13.36 0.86 13.76
C PHE A 449 12.57 1.02 15.05
N SER A 450 11.48 0.26 15.21
CA SER A 450 10.59 0.39 16.37
C SER A 450 11.31 0.05 17.68
N ARG A 451 12.20 -0.95 17.66
CA ARG A 451 13.06 -1.29 18.81
C ARG A 451 14.01 -0.16 19.20
N ASN A 452 14.57 0.56 18.24
CA ASN A 452 15.50 1.65 18.53
C ASN A 452 14.80 2.96 18.91
N THR A 453 13.58 3.22 18.42
CA THR A 453 12.82 4.42 18.82
C THR A 453 12.12 4.28 20.18
N GLY A 454 11.82 3.05 20.61
CA GLY A 454 11.22 2.78 21.92
C GLY A 454 12.20 2.92 23.09
N ALA A 455 13.50 2.80 22.82
CA ALA A 455 14.54 3.25 23.72
C ALA A 455 14.74 4.76 23.47
N GLY A 456 13.99 5.61 24.18
CA GLY A 456 14.28 7.05 24.18
C GLY A 456 15.76 7.33 24.50
N PRO A 457 16.30 8.52 24.20
CA PRO A 457 17.70 8.87 24.44
C PRO A 457 17.98 8.94 25.95
N GLY A 458 18.05 7.78 26.58
CA GLY A 458 18.68 7.56 27.86
C GLY A 458 20.17 7.64 27.61
N ALA A 459 20.80 8.53 28.36
CA ALA A 459 22.23 8.60 28.58
C ALA A 459 22.92 7.23 28.53
N PRO A 460 24.19 7.16 28.08
CA PRO A 460 24.95 5.92 28.04
C PRO A 460 24.81 5.17 29.36
N ALA A 461 24.75 3.84 29.29
CA ALA A 461 24.72 2.94 30.44
C ALA A 461 25.99 3.07 31.29
N GLY A 462 26.16 4.20 31.97
CA GLY A 462 26.86 4.27 33.23
C GLY A 462 25.93 3.67 34.27
N ALA A 463 26.47 2.80 35.13
CA ALA A 463 25.86 2.47 36.40
C ALA A 463 25.19 3.73 36.97
N ALA A 464 23.93 3.64 37.43
CA ALA A 464 23.24 4.75 38.07
C ALA A 464 24.20 5.41 39.07
N GLN A 465 24.80 6.53 38.67
CA GLN A 465 25.73 7.24 39.53
C GLN A 465 24.85 7.73 40.66
N GLU A 466 25.03 7.12 41.84
CA GLU A 466 24.39 7.62 43.04
C GLU A 466 24.67 9.13 43.09
N PRO A 467 23.63 9.95 43.35
CA PRO A 467 23.82 11.39 43.46
C PRO A 467 24.96 11.65 44.44
N PRO A 468 25.91 12.55 44.10
CA PRO A 468 27.13 12.73 44.87
C PRO A 468 26.79 12.95 46.34
N ARG A 469 27.48 12.22 47.22
CA ARG A 469 27.32 12.41 48.67
C ARG A 469 28.13 13.64 49.06
N VAL A 470 27.45 14.61 49.64
CA VAL A 470 28.06 15.85 50.14
C VAL A 470 28.41 15.61 51.60
N GLY A 471 29.70 15.47 51.91
CA GLY A 471 30.18 15.23 53.27
C GLY A 471 30.62 16.50 53.99
N SER A 472 30.74 17.62 53.28
CA SER A 472 31.20 18.91 53.79
C SER A 472 30.58 20.09 53.03
N ASP A 473 30.61 21.28 53.63
CA ASP A 473 30.09 22.49 52.98
C ASP A 473 30.88 22.88 51.72
N ALA A 474 32.18 22.57 51.67
CA ALA A 474 33.00 22.81 50.48
C ALA A 474 32.54 21.95 49.29
N ASP A 475 32.13 20.69 49.54
CA ASP A 475 31.58 19.82 48.51
C ASP A 475 30.22 20.34 48.02
N TYR A 476 29.41 20.89 48.93
CA TYR A 476 28.13 21.50 48.59
C TYR A 476 28.33 22.73 47.69
N GLU A 477 29.28 23.61 48.02
CA GLU A 477 29.58 24.82 47.27
C GLU A 477 30.12 24.52 45.87
N ALA A 478 30.89 23.44 45.69
CA ALA A 478 31.43 23.00 44.41
C ALA A 478 30.35 22.47 43.43
N LEU A 479 29.17 22.08 43.90
CA LEU A 479 28.10 21.58 43.03
C LEU A 479 27.43 22.72 42.23
N PRO A 480 27.09 22.52 40.95
CA PRO A 480 26.27 23.48 40.19
C PRO A 480 24.87 23.66 40.80
N SER A 481 24.29 24.86 40.70
CA SER A 481 22.88 25.09 41.09
C SER A 481 21.95 24.16 40.30
N GLY A 482 20.93 23.63 40.98
CA GLY A 482 19.99 22.66 40.43
C GLY A 482 20.44 21.20 40.47
N THR A 483 21.66 20.89 40.94
CA THR A 483 22.16 19.51 41.05
C THR A 483 21.50 18.77 42.22
N THR A 484 21.09 17.52 42.00
CA THR A 484 20.55 16.64 43.05
C THR A 484 21.70 15.88 43.73
N PHE A 485 21.75 15.89 45.06
CA PHE A 485 22.82 15.29 45.86
C PHE A 485 22.23 14.59 47.10
N ARG A 486 23.02 13.74 47.78
CA ARG A 486 22.65 13.20 49.10
C ARG A 486 23.34 13.98 50.22
N ASP A 487 22.57 14.45 51.19
CA ASP A 487 23.10 15.06 52.41
C ASP A 487 23.79 14.02 53.32
N PRO A 488 24.54 14.43 54.37
CA PRO A 488 25.21 13.52 55.29
C PRO A 488 24.25 12.52 55.97
N GLU A 489 22.99 12.90 56.14
CA GLU A 489 21.92 12.06 56.68
C GLU A 489 21.33 11.08 55.63
N GLY A 490 21.79 11.16 54.38
CA GLY A 490 21.44 10.26 53.29
C GLY A 490 20.18 10.63 52.52
N ASN A 491 19.58 11.79 52.79
CA ASN A 491 18.40 12.31 52.11
C ASN A 491 18.77 13.00 50.80
N LEU A 492 17.92 12.85 49.79
CA LEU A 492 18.06 13.52 48.52
C LEU A 492 17.65 14.99 48.62
N ARG A 493 18.56 15.90 48.30
CA ARG A 493 18.32 17.34 48.25
C ARG A 493 18.77 17.90 46.91
N ARG A 494 18.21 19.06 46.55
CA ARG A 494 18.58 19.79 45.32
C ARG A 494 19.18 21.12 45.71
N LYS A 495 20.37 21.43 45.18
CA LYS A 495 21.01 22.72 45.43
C LYS A 495 20.15 23.82 44.78
N PRO A 496 19.72 24.85 45.54
CA PRO A 496 18.83 25.89 45.03
C PRO A 496 19.44 26.70 43.90
#